data_AF-A0A519JUH6-F1
#
_entry.id   AF-A0A519JUH6-F1
#
_cell.length_a   1.000
_cell.length_b   1.000
_cell.length_c   1.000
_cell.angle_alpha   90.00
_cell.angle_beta   90.00
_cell.angle_gamma   90.00
#
_symmetry.space_group_name_H-M   'P 1'
#
loop_
_entity.id
_entity.type
_entity.pdbx_description
1 polymer ?
#
loop_
_entity_poly.entity_id
_entity_poly.type
_entity_poly.pdbx_seq_one_letter_code
_entity_poly.pdbx_strand_id
1 'polypeptide(L)'
;VSITGHTSAAPGSNRATGPNDWALSSERANASRLILQAAGVDPDRVYQVSGKAGSDPLYPDDPTLAGNRRIAIVLLREAPVLPSDTSL
;
A
#
# COMPACT_ATOMS: atom_id res chain seq x y z
N VAL A 1 -5.06 5.61 8.67
CA VAL A 1 -4.36 4.41 8.15
C VAL A 1 -4.31 4.49 6.63
N SER A 2 -3.16 4.23 6.03
CA SER A 2 -3.02 4.07 4.57
C SER A 2 -2.79 2.60 4.25
N ILE A 3 -3.42 2.10 3.18
CA ILE A 3 -3.36 0.70 2.74
C ILE A 3 -2.90 0.67 1.29
N THR A 4 -1.79 0.01 1.00
CA THR A 4 -1.23 -0.08 -0.36
C THR A 4 -0.98 -1.52 -0.76
N GLY A 5 -1.47 -1.90 -1.94
CA GLY A 5 -1.20 -3.20 -2.54
C GLY A 5 -0.03 -3.16 -3.51
N HIS A 6 0.78 -4.22 -3.52
CA HIS A 6 1.90 -4.40 -4.44
C HIS A 6 1.89 -5.79 -5.08
N THR A 7 2.39 -5.88 -6.30
CA THR A 7 2.71 -7.14 -6.99
C THR A 7 4.22 -7.28 -7.17
N SER A 8 4.67 -8.47 -7.54
CA SER A 8 6.04 -8.70 -8.00
C SER A 8 6.08 -8.62 -9.53
N ALA A 9 7.27 -8.42 -10.09
CA ALA A 9 7.47 -8.66 -11.51
C ALA A 9 7.19 -10.13 -11.85
N ALA A 10 6.76 -10.39 -13.08
CA ALA A 10 6.64 -11.75 -13.60
C ALA A 10 8.03 -12.33 -13.92
N PRO A 11 8.32 -13.60 -13.59
CA PRO A 11 9.57 -14.24 -13.99
C PRO A 11 9.77 -14.17 -15.50
N GLY A 12 10.98 -13.80 -15.94
CA GLY A 12 11.32 -13.64 -17.36
C GLY A 12 10.75 -12.39 -18.04
N SER A 13 10.03 -11.53 -17.32
CA SER A 13 9.60 -10.21 -17.81
C SER A 13 10.69 -9.17 -17.58
N ASN A 14 10.99 -8.38 -18.60
CA ASN A 14 11.81 -7.16 -18.45
C ASN A 14 11.01 -5.97 -17.88
N ARG A 15 9.70 -6.14 -17.66
CA ARG A 15 8.82 -5.12 -17.09
C ARG A 15 8.59 -5.39 -15.62
N ALA A 16 8.72 -4.34 -14.82
CA ALA A 16 8.36 -4.35 -13.41
C ALA A 16 6.83 -4.55 -13.19
N THR A 17 6.00 -4.35 -14.21
CA THR A 17 4.54 -4.37 -14.09
C THR A 17 3.88 -4.92 -15.35
N GLY A 18 2.90 -5.80 -15.17
CA GLY A 18 2.01 -6.31 -16.22
C GLY A 18 0.71 -5.52 -16.35
N PRO A 19 -0.07 -5.72 -17.43
CA PRO A 19 -1.31 -4.97 -17.70
C PRO A 19 -2.34 -5.02 -16.56
N ASN A 20 -2.44 -6.16 -15.85
CA ASN A 20 -3.46 -6.38 -14.84
C ASN A 20 -2.97 -6.10 -13.40
N ASP A 21 -1.69 -5.83 -13.20
CA ASP A 21 -1.12 -5.70 -11.86
C ASP A 21 -1.59 -4.43 -11.15
N TRP A 22 -1.87 -3.37 -11.90
CA TRP A 22 -2.44 -2.13 -11.33
C TRP A 22 -3.84 -2.37 -10.76
N ALA A 23 -4.71 -3.04 -11.53
CA ALA A 23 -6.03 -3.41 -11.05
C ALA A 23 -5.95 -4.41 -9.88
N LEU A 24 -5.16 -5.47 -10.03
CA LEU A 24 -5.00 -6.53 -9.03
C LEU A 24 -4.47 -5.99 -7.69
N SER A 25 -3.45 -5.12 -7.71
CA SER A 25 -2.91 -4.52 -6.50
C SER A 25 -3.94 -3.62 -5.80
N SER A 26 -4.70 -2.83 -6.56
CA SER A 26 -5.74 -1.95 -6.03
C SER A 26 -6.90 -2.75 -5.42
N GLU A 27 -7.35 -3.80 -6.09
CA GLU A 27 -8.40 -4.70 -5.62
C GLU A 27 -8.01 -5.39 -4.31
N ARG A 28 -6.77 -5.89 -4.21
CA ARG A 28 -6.26 -6.50 -2.98
C ARG A 28 -6.14 -5.50 -1.83
N ALA A 29 -5.73 -4.26 -2.11
CA ALA A 29 -5.71 -3.20 -1.11
C ALA A 29 -7.13 -2.90 -0.59
N ASN A 30 -8.12 -2.83 -1.47
CA ASN A 30 -9.52 -2.63 -1.08
C ASN A 30 -10.10 -3.84 -0.33
N ALA A 31 -9.77 -5.07 -0.73
CA ALA A 31 -10.16 -6.26 0.01
C ALA A 31 -9.58 -6.24 1.44
N SER A 32 -8.33 -5.81 1.60
CA SER A 32 -7.70 -5.64 2.91
C SER A 32 -8.41 -4.57 3.75
N ARG A 33 -8.84 -3.45 3.15
CA ARG A 33 -9.67 -2.43 3.82
C ARG A 33 -10.95 -3.05 4.38
N LEU A 34 -11.66 -3.84 3.58
CA LEU A 34 -12.92 -4.49 4.00
C LEU A 34 -12.68 -5.47 5.17
N ILE A 35 -11.60 -6.25 5.12
CA ILE A 35 -11.21 -7.15 6.22
C ILE A 35 -10.92 -6.38 7.50
N LEU A 36 -10.17 -5.27 7.42
CA LEU A 36 -9.89 -4.42 8.58
C LEU A 36 -11.16 -3.83 9.19
N GLN A 37 -12.11 -3.38 8.35
CA GLN A 37 -13.40 -2.87 8.81
C GLN A 37 -14.23 -3.95 9.50
N ALA A 38 -14.29 -5.16 8.92
CA ALA A 38 -14.96 -6.30 9.54
C ALA A 38 -14.32 -6.71 10.87
N ALA A 39 -13.03 -6.45 11.06
CA ALA A 39 -12.30 -6.67 12.30
C ALA A 39 -12.44 -5.52 13.33
N GLY A 40 -13.23 -4.47 13.03
CA GLY A 40 -13.55 -3.39 13.97
C GLY A 40 -12.74 -2.10 13.76
N VAL A 41 -11.98 -1.96 12.67
CA VAL A 41 -11.38 -0.67 12.31
C VAL A 41 -12.47 0.27 11.79
N ASP A 42 -12.66 1.39 12.48
CA ASP A 42 -13.59 2.44 12.06
C ASP A 42 -13.31 2.87 10.59
N PRO A 43 -14.32 2.89 9.71
CA PRO A 43 -14.18 3.38 8.34
C PRO A 43 -13.51 4.75 8.22
N ASP A 44 -13.77 5.67 9.15
CA ASP A 44 -13.23 7.04 9.13
C ASP A 44 -11.73 7.08 9.43
N ARG A 45 -11.17 5.98 9.96
CA ARG A 45 -9.71 5.84 10.15
C ARG A 45 -8.97 5.55 8.84
N VAL A 46 -9.66 5.21 7.75
CA VAL A 46 -9.03 4.89 6.47
C VAL A 46 -8.81 6.18 5.68
N TYR A 47 -7.55 6.56 5.53
CA TYR A 47 -7.17 7.79 4.83
C TYR A 47 -6.97 7.54 3.33
N GLN A 48 -6.37 6.40 2.96
CA GLN A 48 -6.01 6.10 1.59
C GLN A 48 -6.00 4.59 1.34
N VAL A 49 -6.48 4.21 0.15
CA VAL A 49 -6.30 2.88 -0.43
C VAL A 49 -5.68 3.05 -1.81
N SER A 50 -4.59 2.34 -2.09
CA SER A 50 -3.87 2.47 -3.37
C SER A 50 -3.31 1.13 -3.85
N GLY A 51 -3.18 0.98 -5.18
CA GLY A 51 -2.40 -0.08 -5.81
C GLY A 51 -1.15 0.52 -6.45
N LYS A 52 -0.02 -0.16 -6.31
CA LYS A 52 1.26 0.24 -6.92
C LYS A 52 1.81 -0.76 -7.93
N ALA A 53 1.08 -1.84 -8.23
CA ALA A 53 1.60 -2.93 -9.04
C ALA A 53 3.03 -3.32 -8.58
N GLY A 54 3.96 -3.53 -9.51
CA GLY A 54 5.38 -3.72 -9.21
C GLY A 54 6.23 -2.45 -9.37
N SER A 55 5.63 -1.26 -9.35
CA SER A 55 6.36 0.02 -9.52
C SER A 55 7.17 0.44 -8.29
N ASP A 56 6.99 -0.23 -7.16
CA ASP A 56 7.63 0.06 -5.87
C ASP A 56 8.04 -1.26 -5.15
N PRO A 57 9.06 -1.97 -5.67
CA PRO A 57 9.51 -3.25 -5.13
C PRO A 57 10.20 -3.08 -3.77
N LEU A 58 9.95 -4.00 -2.85
CA LEU A 58 10.65 -4.07 -1.57
C LEU A 58 12.10 -4.54 -1.75
N TYR A 59 12.33 -5.40 -2.73
CA TYR A 59 13.64 -5.87 -3.16
C TYR A 59 13.88 -5.43 -4.60
N PRO A 60 14.45 -4.22 -4.82
CA PRO A 60 14.70 -3.70 -6.16
C PRO A 60 15.70 -4.54 -6.96
N ASP A 61 16.64 -5.20 -6.27
CA ASP A 61 17.67 -6.03 -6.90
C ASP A 61 17.11 -7.36 -7.44
N ASP A 62 15.99 -7.82 -6.88
CA ASP A 62 15.22 -8.95 -7.42
C ASP A 62 13.70 -8.66 -7.33
N PRO A 63 13.14 -7.99 -8.35
CA PRO A 63 11.72 -7.64 -8.41
C PRO A 63 10.78 -8.85 -8.48
N THR A 64 11.29 -10.06 -8.75
CA THR A 64 10.50 -11.28 -8.88
C THR A 64 10.22 -11.97 -7.55
N LEU A 65 10.95 -11.58 -6.49
CA LEU A 65 10.81 -12.17 -5.16
C LEU A 65 9.38 -12.08 -4.64
N ALA A 66 8.96 -13.15 -3.95
CA ALA A 66 7.62 -13.25 -3.38
C ALA A 66 7.33 -12.12 -2.38
N GLY A 67 8.33 -11.61 -1.67
CA GLY A 67 8.19 -10.49 -0.73
C GLY A 67 7.74 -9.18 -1.37
N ASN A 68 7.90 -9.01 -2.69
CA ASN A 68 7.37 -7.84 -3.40
C ASN A 68 5.83 -7.87 -3.50
N ARG A 69 5.20 -9.06 -3.44
CA ARG A 69 3.74 -9.23 -3.37
C ARG A 69 3.28 -9.03 -1.92
N ARG A 70 2.94 -7.80 -1.56
CA ARG A 70 2.63 -7.41 -0.18
C ARG A 70 1.47 -6.42 -0.09
N ILE A 71 0.84 -6.37 1.09
CA ILE A 71 -0.04 -5.27 1.50
C ILE A 71 0.70 -4.46 2.57
N ALA A 72 0.96 -3.19 2.28
CA ALA A 72 1.52 -2.26 3.25
C ALA A 72 0.38 -1.56 4.00
N ILE A 73 0.40 -1.61 5.33
CA ILE A 73 -0.57 -0.91 6.19
C ILE A 73 0.23 0.06 7.05
N VAL A 74 0.01 1.35 6.87
CA VAL A 74 0.74 2.41 7.57
C VAL A 74 -0.21 3.15 8.51
N LEU A 75 0.14 3.18 9.80
CA LEU A 75 -0.50 4.06 10.77
C LEU A 75 0.06 5.47 10.59
N LEU A 76 -0.78 6.39 10.14
CA LEU A 76 -0.42 7.79 9.98
C LEU A 76 -0.41 8.43 11.37
N ARG A 77 0.59 9.28 11.63
CA ARG A 77 0.61 10.12 12.84
C ARG A 77 -0.45 11.19 12.71
N GLU A 78 -1.10 11.49 13.82
CA GLU A 78 -1.95 12.67 13.94
C GLU A 78 -1.08 13.92 13.94
N ALA A 79 -1.52 14.97 13.23
CA ALA A 79 -0.83 16.25 13.30
C ALA A 79 -0.98 16.82 14.72
N PRO A 80 0.08 17.39 15.31
CA PRO A 80 -0.03 18.03 16.62
C PRO A 80 -1.15 19.09 16.60
N VAL A 81 -1.98 19.10 17.65
CA VAL A 81 -3.03 20.12 17.82
C VAL A 81 -2.47 21.52 18.08
N LEU A 82 -1.19 21.59 18.47
CA LEU A 82 -0.48 22.85 18.65
C LEU A 82 0.29 23.20 17.38
N PRO A 83 0.28 24.48 16.96
CA PRO A 83 1.14 24.93 15.87
C PRO A 83 2.60 24.65 16.22
N SER A 84 3.38 24.23 15.23
CA SER A 84 4.80 23.91 15.39
C SER A 84 5.68 25.13 15.69
N ASP A 85 5.11 26.33 15.60
CA ASP A 85 5.78 27.59 15.89
C ASP A 85 5.17 28.25 17.13
N THR A 86 5.92 28.20 18.22
CA THR A 86 5.62 28.87 19.50
C THR A 86 6.53 30.08 19.74
N SER A 87 7.19 30.61 18.71
CA SER A 87 7.97 31.83 18.85
C SER A 87 7.02 33.04 18.99
N LEU A 88 6.92 33.55 20.21
CA LEU A 88 6.35 34.85 20.57
C LEU A 88 7.47 35.89 20.67
#